data_AF-A0A820VF81-F1
#
_entry.id   AF-A0A820VF81-F1
#
_cell.length_a   1.000
_cell.length_b   1.000
_cell.length_c   1.000
_cell.angle_alpha   90.00
_cell.angle_beta   90.00
_cell.angle_gamma   90.00
#
_symmetry.space_group_name_H-M   'P 1'
#
loop_
_entity.id
_entity.type
_entity.pdbx_description
1 polymer ?
#
loop_
_entity_poly.entity_id
_entity_poly.type
_entity_poly.pdbx_seq_one_letter_code
_entity_poly.pdbx_strand_id
1 'polypeptide(L)'
;MNITIRELQIKVAQHMTQPNMKTDDSKLRNIVMQMNMGQGKTLVILPMLAVNLSSSNSSLVRIIVLKSLLPTNHQSLGYKLGGLLNRRIFPFACRRD
;
A
#
# COMPACT_ATOMS: atom_id res chain seq x y z
N MET A 1 2.09 16.79 9.63
CA MET A 1 2.93 15.56 9.74
C MET A 1 4.07 15.71 8.75
N ASN A 2 5.33 15.63 9.20
CA ASN A 2 6.49 15.71 8.31
C ASN A 2 6.74 14.32 7.70
N ILE A 3 6.35 14.09 6.45
CA ILE A 3 6.61 12.84 5.74
C ILE A 3 7.86 13.04 4.89
N THR A 4 8.92 12.32 5.24
CA THR A 4 10.13 12.20 4.43
C THR A 4 10.21 10.78 3.88
N ILE A 5 10.22 10.67 2.55
CA ILE A 5 10.37 9.39 1.86
C ILE A 5 11.86 9.04 1.83
N ARG A 6 12.22 7.89 2.39
CA ARG A 6 13.60 7.39 2.42
C ARG A 6 13.87 6.50 1.22
N GLU A 7 15.11 6.48 0.75
CA GLU A 7 15.52 5.67 -0.40
C GLU A 7 15.18 4.18 -0.25
N LEU A 8 15.36 3.61 0.95
CA LEU A 8 15.00 2.22 1.23
C LEU A 8 13.50 1.95 1.01
N GLN A 9 12.63 2.90 1.38
CA GLN A 9 11.18 2.75 1.19
C GLN A 9 10.82 2.73 -0.29
N ILE A 10 11.51 3.54 -1.10
CA ILE A 10 11.33 3.58 -2.56
C ILE A 10 11.77 2.24 -3.17
N LYS A 11 12.97 1.74 -2.81
CA LYS A 11 13.50 0.46 -3.31
C LYS A 11 12.55 -0.70 -3.01
N VAL A 12 12.05 -0.77 -1.77
CA VAL A 12 11.08 -1.79 -1.35
C VAL A 12 9.77 -1.64 -2.14
N ALA A 13 9.21 -0.44 -2.24
CA ALA A 13 7.97 -0.21 -2.98
C ALA A 13 8.08 -0.57 -4.47
N GLN A 14 9.20 -0.25 -5.12
CA GLN A 14 9.48 -0.62 -6.51
C GLN A 14 9.48 -2.14 -6.70
N HIS A 15 10.21 -2.87 -5.85
CA HIS A 15 10.21 -4.33 -5.90
C HIS A 15 8.83 -4.95 -5.61
N MET A 16 8.01 -4.34 -4.75
CA MET A 16 6.65 -4.83 -4.47
C MET A 16 5.68 -4.56 -5.62
N THR A 17 5.92 -3.52 -6.43
CA THR A 17 5.00 -3.18 -7.53
C THR A 17 5.28 -3.99 -8.79
N GLN A 18 6.52 -4.45 -8.99
CA GLN A 18 6.90 -5.25 -10.15
C GLN A 18 7.50 -6.58 -9.69
N PRO A 19 6.65 -7.61 -9.47
CA PRO A 19 7.09 -8.98 -9.21
C PRO A 19 7.77 -9.61 -10.43
N ASN A 20 8.97 -9.13 -10.77
CA ASN A 20 9.91 -9.66 -11.75
C ASN A 20 9.62 -9.31 -13.22
N MET A 21 10.31 -8.29 -13.70
CA MET A 21 10.44 -7.95 -15.13
C MET A 21 11.32 -8.94 -15.92
N LYS A 22 11.63 -10.13 -15.38
CA LYS A 22 12.57 -11.10 -15.98
C LYS A 22 12.19 -12.52 -15.61
N THR A 23 11.31 -13.15 -16.38
CA THR A 23 11.35 -14.58 -16.79
C THR A 23 10.03 -14.91 -17.47
N ASP A 24 10.13 -15.63 -18.58
CA ASP A 24 9.13 -16.00 -19.60
C ASP A 24 7.84 -16.69 -19.13
N ASP A 25 7.58 -16.73 -17.83
CA ASP A 25 6.38 -17.34 -17.27
C ASP A 25 5.45 -16.23 -16.79
N SER A 26 4.33 -16.07 -17.49
CA SER A 26 3.16 -15.22 -17.19
C SER A 26 2.43 -15.58 -15.88
N LYS A 27 3.17 -16.04 -14.85
CA LYS A 27 2.63 -16.39 -13.53
C LYS A 27 2.79 -15.25 -12.54
N LEU A 28 1.66 -14.88 -11.94
CA LEU A 28 1.59 -14.06 -10.75
C LEU A 28 2.41 -14.72 -9.63
N ARG A 29 3.47 -14.07 -9.15
CA ARG A 29 4.32 -14.58 -8.05
C ARG A 29 3.96 -13.88 -6.74
N ASN A 30 3.80 -14.68 -5.69
CA ASN A 30 3.66 -14.17 -4.33
C ASN A 30 5.01 -13.65 -3.85
N ILE A 31 5.01 -12.49 -3.19
CA ILE A 31 6.22 -11.87 -2.64
C ILE A 31 6.01 -11.62 -1.15
N VAL A 32 7.00 -12.01 -0.37
CA VAL A 32 7.10 -11.66 1.05
C VAL A 32 8.21 -10.65 1.21
N MET A 33 7.93 -9.54 1.90
CA MET A 33 8.93 -8.52 2.22
C MET A 33 8.95 -8.21 3.71
N GLN A 34 10.16 -8.07 4.23
CA GLN A 34 10.41 -7.68 5.60
C GLN A 34 11.31 -6.44 5.62
N MET A 35 10.95 -5.49 6.46
CA MET A 35 11.78 -4.33 6.80
C MET A 35 12.09 -4.36 8.29
N ASN A 36 12.92 -3.45 8.80
CA ASN A 36 13.09 -3.29 10.24
C ASN A 36 11.98 -2.40 10.83
N MET A 37 11.63 -2.64 12.10
CA MET A 37 10.63 -1.83 12.80
C MET A 37 11.08 -0.36 12.90
N GLY A 38 10.12 0.57 12.95
CA GLY A 38 10.41 2.02 13.00
C GLY A 38 10.79 2.66 11.65
N GLN A 39 10.95 1.88 10.58
CA GLN A 39 11.30 2.42 9.25
C GLN A 39 10.11 2.97 8.45
N GLY A 40 8.92 3.12 9.06
CA GLY A 40 7.76 3.69 8.38
C GLY A 40 7.11 2.78 7.33
N LYS A 41 7.19 1.45 7.52
CA LYS A 41 6.70 0.43 6.58
C LYS A 41 5.28 0.71 6.08
N THR A 42 4.33 0.74 7.01
CA THR A 42 2.91 0.87 6.68
C THR A 42 2.51 2.32 6.41
N LEU A 43 3.23 3.29 6.97
CA LEU A 43 2.89 4.71 6.83
C LEU A 43 3.24 5.29 5.46
N VAL A 44 4.28 4.77 4.81
CA VAL A 44 4.80 5.33 3.54
C VAL A 44 4.59 4.37 2.37
N ILE A 45 4.90 3.08 2.52
CA ILE A 45 4.85 2.13 1.39
C ILE A 45 3.42 1.74 1.05
N LEU A 46 2.55 1.56 2.06
CA LEU A 46 1.15 1.20 1.85
C LEU A 46 0.40 2.15 0.91
N PRO A 47 0.39 3.48 1.12
CA PRO A 47 -0.28 4.39 0.19
C PRO A 47 0.36 4.42 -1.21
N MET A 48 1.69 4.26 -1.31
CA MET A 48 2.37 4.16 -2.62
C MET A 48 1.87 2.94 -3.40
N LEU A 49 1.83 1.77 -2.76
CA LEU A 49 1.36 0.54 -3.40
C LEU A 49 -0.12 0.60 -3.72
N ALA A 50 -0.94 1.10 -2.81
CA ALA A 50 -2.38 1.21 -3.03
C ALA A 50 -2.68 2.04 -4.29
N VAL A 51 -2.02 3.18 -4.46
CA VAL A 51 -2.22 4.05 -5.64
C VAL A 51 -1.67 3.41 -6.90
N ASN A 52 -0.48 2.83 -6.85
CA ASN A 52 0.16 2.26 -8.04
C ASN A 52 -0.59 1.02 -8.55
N LEU A 53 -0.96 0.11 -7.64
CA LEU A 53 -1.66 -1.13 -7.97
C LEU A 53 -3.14 -0.93 -8.31
N SER A 54 -3.75 0.20 -7.94
CA SER A 54 -5.14 0.53 -8.31
C SER A 54 -5.26 1.41 -9.55
N SER A 55 -4.15 1.65 -10.26
CA SER A 55 -4.13 2.54 -11.43
C SER A 55 -4.89 1.98 -12.64
N SER A 56 -5.05 0.65 -12.73
CA SER A 56 -5.85 0.01 -13.80
C SER A 56 -7.32 -0.11 -13.40
N ASN A 57 -8.22 0.09 -14.37
CA ASN A 57 -9.67 -0.07 -14.18
C ASN A 57 -10.10 -1.52 -13.85
N SER A 58 -9.20 -2.49 -13.99
CA SER A 58 -9.45 -3.91 -13.73
C SER A 58 -8.89 -4.43 -12.41
N SER A 59 -8.21 -3.57 -11.63
CA SER A 59 -7.48 -3.99 -10.43
C SER A 59 -8.11 -3.44 -9.15
N LEU A 60 -8.40 -4.33 -8.20
CA LEU A 60 -8.83 -3.98 -6.84
C LEU A 60 -7.77 -4.38 -5.83
N VAL A 61 -7.29 -3.40 -5.05
CA VAL A 61 -6.24 -3.62 -4.04
C VAL A 61 -6.88 -3.86 -2.68
N ARG A 62 -6.57 -5.00 -2.05
CA ARG A 62 -7.02 -5.32 -0.68
C ARG A 62 -5.85 -5.19 0.30
N ILE A 63 -6.06 -4.40 1.34
CA ILE A 63 -5.12 -4.25 2.45
C ILE A 63 -5.66 -5.01 3.66
N ILE A 64 -4.89 -5.97 4.16
CA ILE A 64 -5.24 -6.78 5.34
C ILE A 64 -4.31 -6.37 6.47
N VAL A 65 -4.91 -6.02 7.62
CA VAL A 65 -4.19 -5.63 8.83
C VAL A 65 -4.81 -6.32 10.04
N LEU A 66 -4.05 -6.42 11.13
CA LEU A 66 -4.56 -6.89 12.41
C LEU A 66 -5.69 -5.98 12.90
N LYS A 67 -6.68 -6.55 13.60
CA LYS A 67 -7.85 -5.83 14.11
C LYS A 67 -7.48 -4.60 14.95
N SER A 68 -6.48 -4.72 15.81
CA SER A 68 -5.99 -3.61 16.65
C SER A 68 -5.33 -2.48 15.85
N LEU A 69 -4.76 -2.79 14.69
CA LEU A 69 -4.08 -1.83 13.83
C LEU A 69 -5.00 -1.20 12.78
N LEU A 70 -6.25 -1.68 12.66
CA LEU A 70 -7.20 -1.19 11.66
C LEU A 70 -7.52 0.31 11.84
N PRO A 71 -7.89 0.82 13.04
CA PRO A 71 -8.23 2.23 13.19
C PRO A 71 -7.06 3.16 12.83
N THR A 72 -5.87 2.83 13.31
CA THR A 72 -4.64 3.60 13.08
C THR A 72 -4.27 3.62 11.60
N ASN A 73 -4.32 2.47 10.91
CA ASN A 73 -4.02 2.39 9.49
C ASN A 73 -5.10 3.06 8.63
N HIS A 74 -6.38 2.92 9.00
CA HIS A 74 -7.48 3.57 8.31
C HIS A 74 -7.34 5.10 8.35
N GLN A 75 -7.14 5.68 9.54
CA GLN A 75 -6.93 7.11 9.70
C GLN A 75 -5.70 7.59 8.93
N SER A 76 -4.59 6.83 9.02
CA SER A 76 -3.38 7.11 8.25
C SER A 76 -3.67 7.15 6.76
N LEU A 77 -4.18 6.05 6.20
CA LEU A 77 -4.39 5.91 4.77
C LEU A 77 -5.36 6.99 4.26
N GLY A 78 -6.42 7.26 5.03
CA GLY A 78 -7.36 8.35 4.79
C GLY A 78 -6.68 9.70 4.64
N TYR A 79 -5.82 10.06 5.60
CA TYR A 79 -5.08 11.32 5.55
C TYR A 79 -4.08 11.38 4.38
N LYS A 80 -3.35 10.29 4.08
CA LYS A 80 -2.37 10.29 2.97
C LYS A 80 -3.07 10.39 1.61
N LEU A 81 -4.11 9.60 1.37
CA LEU A 81 -4.80 9.61 0.08
C LEU A 81 -5.66 10.86 -0.08
N GLY A 82 -6.43 11.22 0.95
CA GLY A 82 -7.39 12.32 0.89
C GLY A 82 -6.82 13.69 1.20
N GLY A 83 -5.83 13.76 2.08
CA GLY A 83 -5.11 15.00 2.40
C GLY A 83 -3.96 15.23 1.44
N LEU A 84 -2.92 14.39 1.50
CA LEU A 84 -1.68 14.64 0.75
C LEU A 84 -1.82 14.48 -0.77
N LEU A 85 -2.53 13.43 -1.21
CA LEU A 85 -2.75 13.19 -2.65
C LEU A 85 -4.06 13.81 -3.17
N ASN A 86 -4.82 14.48 -2.31
CA ASN A 86 -6.10 15.12 -2.63
C ASN A 86 -7.08 14.21 -3.40
N ARG A 87 -7.12 12.91 -3.08
CA ARG A 87 -8.05 11.94 -3.68
C ARG A 87 -9.32 11.81 -2.85
N ARG A 88 -10.49 11.86 -3.49
CA ARG A 88 -11.76 11.62 -2.78
C ARG A 88 -11.81 10.19 -2.24
N ILE A 89 -12.14 10.06 -0.96
CA ILE A 89 -12.27 8.78 -0.28
C ILE A 89 -13.73 8.57 0.06
N PHE A 90 -14.27 7.45 -0.41
CA PHE A 90 -15.64 7.05 -0.12
C PHE A 90 -15.61 5.89 0.88
N PRO A 91 -15.95 6.13 2.15
CA PRO A 91 -16.13 5.03 3.09
C PRO A 91 -17.34 4.21 2.66
N PHE A 92 -17.12 2.94 2.36
CA PHE A 92 -18.18 2.01 2.01
C PHE A 92 -18.38 1.03 3.17
N ALA A 93 -19.57 1.04 3.77
CA ALA A 93 -19.93 0.08 4.80
C ALA A 93 -20.20 -1.29 4.14
N CYS A 94 -19.40 -2.29 4.50
CA CYS A 94 -19.61 -3.67 4.04
C CYS A 94 -19.92 -4.52 5.28
N ARG A 95 -21.11 -5.15 5.28
CA ARG A 95 -21.41 -6.22 6.23
C ARG A 95 -20.64 -7.46 5.77
N ARG A 96 -19.90 -8.08 6.68
CA ARG A 96 -19.39 -9.43 6.46
C ARG A 96 -20.49 -10.35 6.95
N ASP A 97 -21.31 -10.79 6.01
CA ASP A 97 -22.33 -11.81 6.22
C ASP A 97 -21.65 -13.18 6.41
#